data_AF-A0A2S7SU01-F1
#
_entry.id   AF-A0A2S7SU01-F1
#
_cell.length_a   1.000
_cell.length_b   1.000
_cell.length_c   1.000
_cell.angle_alpha   90.00
_cell.angle_beta   90.00
_cell.angle_gamma   90.00
#
_symmetry.space_group_name_H-M   'P 1'
#
loop_
_entity.id
_entity.type
_entity.pdbx_description
1 polymer ?
#
loop_
_entity_poly.entity_id
_entity_poly.type
_entity_poly.pdbx_seq_one_letter_code
_entity_poly.pdbx_strand_id
1 'polypeptide(L)'
;MKKPGIIVLKHLVLWLLFSAIYILISEQLTKRIFSGIDYDVEQWLLVAIVGLLLIFTITVFSLVVSLLKNRKRRKLKADRS
;
A
#
# COMPACT_ATOMS: atom_id res chain seq x y z
N MET A 1 2.79 -7.18 23.44
CA MET A 1 1.88 -7.43 22.30
C MET A 1 2.45 -8.51 21.39
N LYS A 2 1.63 -9.46 20.89
CA LYS A 2 2.10 -10.55 20.01
C LYS A 2 2.81 -9.93 18.79
N LYS A 3 4.09 -10.25 18.57
CA LYS A 3 4.95 -9.80 17.44
C LYS A 3 4.25 -9.72 16.04
N PRO A 4 3.30 -10.60 15.65
CA PRO A 4 2.54 -10.41 14.41
C PRO A 4 1.73 -9.10 14.34
N GLY A 5 1.13 -8.65 15.45
CA GLY A 5 0.30 -7.44 15.47
C GLY A 5 1.09 -6.18 15.14
N ILE A 6 2.35 -6.10 15.58
CA ILE A 6 3.24 -4.95 15.30
C ILE A 6 3.57 -4.89 13.80
N ILE A 7 3.71 -6.04 13.13
CA ILE A 7 4.01 -6.09 11.68
C ILE A 7 2.81 -5.59 10.88
N VAL A 8 1.60 -6.06 11.23
CA VAL A 8 0.36 -5.61 10.60
C VAL A 8 0.16 -4.12 10.80
N LEU A 9 0.34 -3.62 12.03
CA LEU A 9 0.21 -2.20 12.36
C LEU A 9 1.16 -1.33 11.53
N LYS A 10 2.43 -1.75 11.38
CA LYS A 10 3.39 -1.03 10.53
C LYS A 10 2.95 -0.94 9.08
N HIS A 11 2.40 -2.02 8.51
CA HIS A 11 1.91 -2.02 7.13
C HIS A 11 0.65 -1.16 6.97
N LEU A 12 -0.24 -1.15 7.97
CA LEU A 12 -1.40 -0.24 8.00
C LEU A 12 -0.99 1.23 8.04
N VAL A 13 -0.01 1.59 8.89
CA VAL A 13 0.50 2.96 8.96
C VAL A 13 1.16 3.35 7.63
N LEU A 14 1.97 2.47 7.04
CA LEU A 14 2.56 2.70 5.71
C LEU A 14 1.49 2.89 4.63
N TRP A 15 0.44 2.06 4.63
CA TRP A 15 -0.66 2.20 3.70
C TRP A 15 -1.32 3.58 3.82
N LEU A 16 -1.69 3.99 5.02
CA LEU A 16 -2.32 5.29 5.27
C LEU A 16 -1.41 6.46 4.84
N LEU A 17 -0.11 6.38 5.12
CA LEU A 17 0.86 7.40 4.70
C LEU A 17 0.96 7.49 3.18
N PHE A 18 1.12 6.35 2.49
CA PHE A 18 1.18 6.35 1.03
C PHE A 18 -0.13 6.80 0.40
N SER A 19 -1.27 6.42 0.95
CA SER A 19 -2.59 6.89 0.49
C SER A 19 -2.75 8.40 0.64
N ALA A 20 -2.36 8.97 1.78
CA ALA A 20 -2.44 10.41 1.99
C ALA A 20 -1.54 11.18 1.02
N ILE A 21 -0.29 10.75 0.87
CA ILE A 21 0.66 11.35 -0.09
C ILE A 21 0.12 11.23 -1.52
N TYR A 22 -0.42 10.06 -1.88
CA TYR A 22 -0.94 9.83 -3.22
C TYR A 22 -2.14 10.72 -3.52
N ILE A 23 -3.08 10.89 -2.59
CA ILE A 23 -4.24 11.78 -2.79
C ILE A 23 -3.76 13.22 -3.09
N LEU A 24 -2.75 13.72 -2.36
CA LEU A 24 -2.20 15.06 -2.61
C LEU A 24 -1.57 15.22 -4.00
N ILE A 25 -0.97 14.16 -4.54
CA ILE A 25 -0.29 14.19 -5.84
C ILE A 25 -1.24 13.78 -6.98
N SER A 26 -2.32 13.06 -6.67
CA SER A 26 -3.24 12.45 -7.65
C SER A 26 -3.84 13.48 -8.62
N GLU A 27 -4.14 14.69 -8.14
CA GLU A 27 -4.66 15.77 -8.98
C GLU A 27 -3.63 16.21 -10.03
N GLN A 28 -2.37 16.40 -9.63
CA GLN A 28 -1.28 16.76 -10.55
C GLN A 28 -0.97 15.62 -11.53
N LEU A 29 -1.01 14.38 -11.05
CA LEU A 29 -0.87 13.18 -11.87
C LEU A 29 -1.96 13.12 -12.95
N THR A 30 -3.20 13.36 -12.57
CA THR A 30 -4.34 13.36 -13.49
C THR A 30 -4.18 14.45 -14.55
N LYS A 31 -3.83 15.67 -14.14
CA LYS A 31 -3.56 16.79 -15.07
C LYS A 31 -2.43 16.50 -16.06
N ARG A 32 -1.41 15.73 -15.66
CA ARG A 32 -0.33 15.31 -16.57
C ARG A 32 -0.75 14.21 -17.53
N ILE A 33 -1.59 13.26 -17.10
CA ILE A 33 -2.02 12.13 -17.93
C ILE A 33 -3.02 12.60 -19.00
N PHE A 34 -3.96 13.46 -18.61
CA PHE A 34 -5.06 13.93 -19.47
C PHE A 34 -4.81 15.33 -20.04
N SER A 35 -3.55 15.78 -20.14
CA SER A 35 -3.24 17.12 -20.65
C SER A 35 -3.77 17.30 -22.08
N GLY A 36 -4.73 18.20 -22.26
CA GLY A 36 -5.32 18.53 -23.58
C GLY A 36 -6.79 18.11 -23.75
N ILE A 37 -7.40 17.47 -22.76
CA ILE A 37 -8.85 17.20 -22.70
C ILE A 37 -9.42 18.02 -21.52
N ASP A 38 -10.66 18.49 -21.62
CA ASP A 38 -11.36 19.08 -20.48
C ASP A 38 -11.35 18.08 -19.31
N TYR A 39 -10.55 18.43 -18.31
CA TYR A 39 -10.34 17.62 -17.12
C TYR A 39 -11.58 17.75 -16.23
N ASP A 40 -12.23 16.62 -15.97
CA ASP A 40 -13.38 16.54 -15.07
C ASP A 40 -13.03 15.82 -13.77
N VAL A 41 -13.79 16.11 -12.72
CA VAL A 41 -13.66 15.52 -11.38
C VAL A 41 -13.74 13.99 -11.44
N GLU A 42 -14.53 13.43 -12.36
CA GLU A 42 -14.66 11.99 -12.57
C GLU A 42 -13.33 11.33 -12.96
N GLN A 43 -12.54 11.97 -13.83
CA GLN A 43 -11.24 11.45 -14.25
C GLN A 43 -10.23 11.45 -13.10
N TRP A 44 -10.23 12.50 -12.28
CA TRP A 44 -9.42 12.54 -11.06
C TRP A 44 -9.84 11.47 -10.07
N LEU A 45 -11.13 11.28 -9.85
CA LEU A 45 -11.65 10.25 -8.96
C LEU A 45 -11.21 8.86 -9.43
N LEU A 46 -11.26 8.61 -10.74
CA LEU A 46 -10.84 7.35 -11.34
C LEU A 46 -9.34 7.10 -11.14
N VAL A 47 -8.49 8.09 -11.42
CA VAL A 47 -7.04 8.00 -11.17
C VAL A 47 -6.76 7.78 -9.67
N ALA A 48 -7.44 8.52 -8.80
CA ALA A 48 -7.32 8.40 -7.36
C ALA A 48 -7.68 6.98 -6.88
N ILE A 49 -8.82 6.44 -7.31
CA ILE A 49 -9.27 5.10 -6.94
C ILE A 49 -8.29 4.04 -7.44
N VAL A 50 -7.90 4.10 -8.72
CA VAL A 50 -6.99 3.12 -9.33
C VAL A 50 -5.64 3.12 -8.62
N GLY A 51 -5.07 4.29 -8.33
CA GLY A 51 -3.80 4.37 -7.63
C GLY A 51 -3.89 3.96 -6.16
N LEU A 52 -4.98 4.28 -5.46
CA LEU A 52 -5.19 3.81 -4.08
C LEU A 52 -5.34 2.28 -4.01
N LEU A 53 -6.03 1.66 -4.97
CA LEU A 53 -6.10 0.20 -5.11
C LEU A 53 -4.72 -0.41 -5.37
N LEU A 54 -3.90 0.24 -6.20
CA LEU A 54 -2.54 -0.21 -6.48
C LEU A 54 -1.64 -0.13 -5.23
N ILE A 55 -1.73 0.94 -4.46
CA ILE A 55 -1.01 1.08 -3.18
C ILE A 55 -1.48 0.04 -2.17
N PHE A 56 -2.79 -0.20 -2.08
CA PHE A 56 -3.36 -1.21 -1.19
C PHE A 56 -2.86 -2.61 -1.54
N THR A 57 -2.94 -3.02 -2.82
CA THR A 57 -2.51 -4.34 -3.27
C THR A 57 -1.02 -4.58 -3.02
N ILE A 58 -0.15 -3.61 -3.30
CA ILE A 58 1.29 -3.68 -2.99
C ILE A 58 1.51 -3.84 -1.48
N THR A 59 0.76 -3.09 -0.66
CA THR A 59 0.93 -3.13 0.80
C THR A 59 0.46 -4.48 1.38
N VAL A 60 -0.66 -5.02 0.90
CA VAL A 60 -1.15 -6.35 1.26
C VAL A 60 -0.15 -7.43 0.84
N PHE A 61 0.37 -7.35 -0.38
CA PHE A 61 1.39 -8.30 -0.86
C PHE A 61 2.65 -8.27 0.02
N SER A 62 3.16 -7.08 0.33
CA SER A 62 4.30 -6.90 1.23
C SER A 62 4.05 -7.47 2.64
N LEU A 63 2.83 -7.31 3.16
CA LEU A 63 2.42 -7.88 4.43
C LEU A 63 2.43 -9.42 4.39
N VAL A 64 1.84 -10.03 3.35
CA VAL A 64 1.82 -11.49 3.18
C VAL A 64 3.24 -12.05 3.12
N VAL A 65 4.12 -11.45 2.31
CA VAL A 65 5.53 -11.84 2.22
C VAL A 65 6.24 -11.72 3.58
N SER A 66 6.02 -10.63 4.31
CA SER A 66 6.58 -10.40 5.64
C SER A 66 6.13 -11.45 6.66
N LEU A 67 4.86 -11.85 6.63
CA LEU A 67 4.31 -12.89 7.50
C LEU A 67 4.89 -14.27 7.16
N LEU A 68 4.97 -14.64 5.87
CA LEU A 68 5.57 -15.90 5.43
C LEU A 68 7.05 -16.00 5.84
N LYS A 69 7.82 -14.92 5.66
CA LYS A 69 9.25 -14.88 6.02
C LYS A 69 9.44 -15.03 7.54
N ASN A 70 8.58 -14.40 8.34
CA ASN A 70 8.61 -14.54 9.79
C ASN A 70 8.18 -15.92 10.29
N ARG A 71 7.21 -16.57 9.63
CA ARG A 71 6.83 -17.95 9.93
C ARG A 71 8.00 -18.91 9.67
N LYS A 72 8.67 -18.78 8.52
CA LYS A 72 9.86 -19.59 8.19
C LYS A 72 11.00 -19.39 9.19
N ARG A 73 11.28 -18.16 9.60
CA ARG A 73 12.30 -17.85 10.63
C ARG A 73 12.00 -18.46 11.99
N ARG A 74 10.72 -18.55 12.39
CA ARG A 74 10.34 -19.18 13.66
C ARG A 74 10.51 -20.70 13.62
N LYS A 75 10.13 -21.34 12.51
CA LYS A 75 10.32 -22.79 12.33
C LYS A 75 11.80 -23.18 12.43
N LEU A 76 12.68 -22.47 11.71
CA LEU A 76 14.13 -22.69 11.75
C LEU A 76 14.78 -22.45 13.13
N LYS A 77 14.18 -21.59 13.96
CA LYS A 77 14.66 -21.38 15.34
C LYS A 77 14.19 -22.47 16.30
N ALA A 78 13.03 -23.07 16.06
CA ALA A 78 12.52 -24.18 16.85
C ALA A 78 13.28 -25.49 16.56
N ASP A 79 13.69 -25.73 15.30
CA ASP A 79 14.49 -26.92 14.94
C ASP A 79 15.95 -26.87 15.45
N ARG A 80 16.42 -25.73 15.99
CA ARG A 80 17.79 -25.54 16.49
C ARG A 80 17.91 -25.46 18.02
N SER A 81 16.80 -25.54 18.75
CA SER A 81 16.77 -25.57 20.22
C SER A 81 16.41 -26.95 20.72
#